data_AF-A0A0F0K944-F1
#
_entry.id   AF-A0A0F0K944-F1
#
_cell.length_a   1.000
_cell.length_b   1.000
_cell.length_c   1.000
_cell.angle_alpha   90.00
_cell.angle_beta   90.00
_cell.angle_gamma   90.00
#
_symmetry.space_group_name_H-M   'P 1'
#
loop_
_entity.id
_entity.type
_entity.pdbx_description
1 polymer ?
#
loop_
_entity_poly.entity_id
_entity_poly.type
_entity_poly.pdbx_seq_one_letter_code
_entity_poly.pdbx_strand_id
1 'polypeptide(L)'
;MTHAHELRVPGSMPAPVLRVGAAGLIVGGVLLLNPYPMWWTIAVLSALLSVLIPRTMGSWVAIACLAMGVVLTEPSAVRTALAVLLVHVAHVVASWAWAVPWHSRIRLRVLLPGVRRLLVIQAIAQTVAAAVVLAVPPLHGPGFSWLAPLGAAVLAGASATVLRLSTVAGPDPASTDDPATGANVGGRS
;
A
#
# COMPACT_ATOMS: atom_id res chain seq x y z
N MET A 1 -10.04 42.01 11.79
CA MET A 1 -10.85 40.78 11.84
C MET A 1 -10.87 40.19 10.45
N THR A 2 -10.00 39.21 10.17
CA THR A 2 -9.93 38.55 8.86
C THR A 2 -10.99 37.44 8.81
N HIS A 3 -12.06 37.65 8.04
CA HIS A 3 -13.01 36.60 7.72
C HIS A 3 -12.29 35.50 6.93
N ALA A 4 -11.97 34.41 7.60
CA ALA A 4 -11.47 33.19 6.95
C ALA A 4 -12.53 32.72 5.96
N HIS A 5 -12.26 32.89 4.66
CA HIS A 5 -13.06 32.30 3.61
C HIS A 5 -12.88 30.77 3.66
N GLU A 6 -13.84 30.05 4.26
CA GLU A 6 -13.93 28.60 4.14
C GLU A 6 -14.28 28.25 2.69
N LEU A 7 -13.26 28.04 1.86
CA LEU A 7 -13.41 27.40 0.56
C LEU A 7 -13.80 25.92 0.80
N ARG A 8 -15.10 25.67 0.95
CA ARG A 8 -15.67 24.32 0.95
C ARG A 8 -15.49 23.72 -0.44
N VAL A 9 -14.43 22.93 -0.60
CA VAL A 9 -14.23 22.12 -1.79
C VAL A 9 -15.11 20.87 -1.68
N PRO A 10 -16.15 20.71 -2.53
CA PRO A 10 -17.00 19.52 -2.52
C PRO A 10 -16.17 18.26 -2.82
N GLY A 11 -16.40 17.18 -2.06
CA GLY A 11 -15.69 15.91 -2.20
C GLY A 11 -14.29 15.86 -1.59
N SER A 12 -13.99 16.73 -0.62
CA SER A 12 -12.74 16.71 0.13
C SER A 12 -12.87 15.90 1.43
N MET A 13 -11.97 14.94 1.64
CA MET A 13 -11.93 14.08 2.81
C MET A 13 -10.82 14.55 3.76
N PRO A 14 -11.08 14.66 5.08
CA PRO A 14 -10.03 14.99 6.05
C PRO A 14 -8.98 13.88 6.11
N ALA A 15 -7.69 14.24 6.16
CA ALA A 15 -6.60 13.27 6.28
C ALA A 15 -6.71 12.29 7.47
N PRO A 16 -7.26 12.66 8.65
CA PRO A 16 -7.46 11.73 9.75
C PRO A 16 -8.34 10.52 9.39
N VAL A 17 -9.29 10.68 8.45
CA VAL A 17 -10.19 9.59 8.08
C VAL A 17 -9.42 8.47 7.35
N LEU A 18 -8.38 8.78 6.58
CA LEU A 18 -7.52 7.76 5.97
C LEU A 18 -6.74 6.97 7.03
N ARG A 19 -6.27 7.63 8.09
CA ARG A 19 -5.53 6.97 9.18
C ARG A 19 -6.42 6.05 10.00
N VAL A 20 -7.58 6.56 10.41
CA VAL A 20 -8.58 5.76 11.13
C VAL A 20 -9.09 4.63 10.25
N GLY A 21 -9.30 4.87 8.96
CA GLY A 21 -9.65 3.84 7.99
C GLY A 21 -8.59 2.76 7.85
N ALA A 22 -7.31 3.12 7.75
CA ALA A 22 -6.20 2.16 7.74
C ALA A 22 -6.17 1.32 9.02
N ALA A 23 -6.25 1.96 10.18
CA ALA A 23 -6.24 1.28 11.47
C ALA A 23 -7.44 0.33 11.61
N GLY A 24 -8.64 0.77 11.25
CA GLY A 24 -9.85 -0.05 11.26
C GLY A 24 -9.75 -1.26 10.33
N LEU A 25 -9.21 -1.07 9.13
CA LEU A 25 -8.99 -2.15 8.18
C LEU A 25 -8.00 -3.19 8.71
N ILE A 26 -6.89 -2.74 9.29
CA ILE A 26 -5.86 -3.64 9.85
C ILE A 26 -6.42 -4.40 11.06
N VAL A 27 -7.04 -3.70 12.02
CA VAL A 27 -7.61 -4.32 13.21
C VAL A 27 -8.71 -5.31 12.82
N GLY A 28 -9.63 -4.91 11.94
CA GLY A 28 -10.69 -5.81 11.44
C GLY A 28 -10.11 -7.03 10.74
N GLY A 29 -9.08 -6.85 9.91
CA GLY A 29 -8.42 -7.95 9.23
C GLY A 29 -7.66 -8.89 10.16
N VAL A 30 -7.02 -8.38 11.20
CA VAL A 30 -6.34 -9.18 12.23
C VAL A 30 -7.35 -9.99 13.02
N LEU A 31 -8.45 -9.38 13.48
CA LEU A 31 -9.50 -10.08 14.21
C LEU A 31 -10.18 -11.16 13.36
N LEU A 32 -10.32 -10.92 12.05
CA LEU A 32 -10.94 -11.87 11.13
C LEU A 32 -10.03 -13.05 10.80
N LEU A 33 -8.73 -12.80 10.58
CA LEU A 33 -7.82 -13.80 10.03
C LEU A 33 -6.90 -14.46 11.05
N ASN A 34 -6.63 -13.80 12.18
CA ASN A 34 -5.68 -14.28 13.17
C ASN A 34 -6.44 -14.87 14.37
N PRO A 35 -6.27 -16.16 14.72
CA PRO A 35 -6.95 -16.75 15.88
C PRO A 35 -6.21 -16.51 17.21
N TYR A 36 -4.99 -15.96 17.17
CA TYR A 36 -4.12 -15.86 18.34
C TYR A 36 -4.24 -14.49 19.01
N PRO A 37 -4.78 -14.40 20.26
CA PRO A 37 -5.06 -13.13 20.92
C PRO A 37 -3.84 -12.24 21.16
N MET A 38 -2.65 -12.84 21.31
CA MET A 38 -1.39 -12.11 21.45
C MET A 38 -1.12 -11.19 20.25
N TRP A 39 -1.43 -11.62 19.03
CA TRP A 39 -1.22 -10.81 17.84
C TRP A 39 -2.27 -9.70 17.69
N TRP A 40 -3.45 -9.87 18.28
CA TRP A 40 -4.48 -8.84 18.31
C TRP A 40 -4.01 -7.65 19.12
N THR A 41 -3.46 -7.88 20.31
CA THR A 41 -2.99 -6.80 21.18
C THR A 41 -1.86 -6.02 20.53
N ILE A 42 -0.87 -6.71 19.95
CA ILE A 42 0.25 -6.07 19.23
C ILE A 42 -0.27 -5.25 18.04
N ALA A 43 -1.17 -5.81 17.23
CA ALA A 43 -1.73 -5.11 16.08
C ALA A 43 -2.55 -3.89 16.47
N VAL A 44 -3.41 -4.00 17.48
CA VAL A 44 -4.26 -2.91 17.97
C VAL A 44 -3.40 -1.78 18.53
N LEU A 45 -2.43 -2.09 19.40
CA LEU A 45 -1.53 -1.08 19.95
C LEU A 45 -0.71 -0.39 18.87
N SER A 46 -0.20 -1.16 17.90
CA SER A 46 0.59 -0.62 16.78
C SER A 46 -0.26 0.25 15.84
N ALA A 47 -1.52 -0.14 15.58
CA ALA A 47 -2.47 0.63 14.78
C ALA A 47 -2.87 1.94 15.49
N LEU A 48 -3.14 1.89 16.80
CA LEU A 48 -3.42 3.08 17.61
C LEU A 48 -2.22 4.03 17.60
N LEU A 49 -1.01 3.50 17.78
CA LEU A 49 0.21 4.30 17.72
C LEU A 49 0.37 5.00 16.36
N SER A 50 0.03 4.32 15.27
CA SER A 50 0.06 4.89 13.92
C SER A 50 -0.95 6.01 13.72
N VAL A 51 -2.12 5.92 14.36
CA VAL A 51 -3.14 6.99 14.33
C VAL A 51 -2.67 8.19 15.15
N LEU A 52 -2.13 7.97 16.34
CA LEU A 52 -1.74 9.03 17.28
C LEU A 52 -0.44 9.73 16.87
N ILE A 53 0.49 8.98 16.26
CA ILE A 53 1.81 9.48 15.87
C ILE A 53 2.01 9.22 14.36
N PRO A 54 1.69 10.20 13.49
CA PRO A 54 1.59 10.03 12.03
C PRO A 54 2.88 9.59 11.33
N ARG A 55 4.02 9.70 12.01
CA ARG A 55 5.36 9.35 11.50
C ARG A 55 5.91 8.04 12.04
N THR A 56 5.12 7.27 12.79
CA THR A 56 5.57 5.96 13.27
C THR A 56 5.40 4.88 12.21
N MET A 57 6.23 3.85 12.30
CA MET A 57 6.07 2.62 11.51
C MET A 57 4.98 1.69 12.07
N GLY A 58 4.08 2.20 12.94
CA GLY A 58 3.08 1.39 13.65
C GLY A 58 2.12 0.65 12.71
N SER A 59 1.69 1.27 11.61
CA SER A 59 0.85 0.63 10.60
C SER A 59 1.55 -0.57 9.95
N TRP A 60 2.86 -0.49 9.75
CA TRP A 60 3.66 -1.55 9.13
C TRP A 60 3.78 -2.77 10.06
N VAL A 61 4.03 -2.52 11.34
CA VAL A 61 4.02 -3.57 12.37
C VAL A 61 2.65 -4.23 12.45
N ALA A 62 1.57 -3.44 12.43
CA ALA A 62 0.21 -3.96 12.47
C ALA A 62 -0.15 -4.79 11.22
N ILE A 63 0.29 -4.37 10.03
CA ILE A 63 0.13 -5.15 8.78
C ILE A 63 0.91 -6.46 8.84
N ALA A 64 2.13 -6.46 9.40
CA ALA A 64 2.90 -7.68 9.58
C ALA A 64 2.19 -8.68 10.51
N CYS A 65 1.53 -8.20 11.58
CA CYS A 65 0.73 -9.03 12.47
C CYS A 65 -0.46 -9.70 11.74
N LEU A 66 -1.03 -9.03 10.74
CA LEU A 66 -2.08 -9.58 9.88
C LEU A 66 -1.54 -10.73 9.02
N ALA A 67 -0.37 -10.55 8.41
CA ALA A 67 0.28 -11.61 7.63
C ALA A 67 0.67 -12.82 8.48
N MET A 68 1.12 -12.61 9.73
CA MET A 68 1.45 -13.70 10.65
C MET A 68 0.26 -14.61 10.95
N GLY A 69 -0.96 -14.09 10.95
CA GLY A 69 -2.17 -14.92 11.13
C GLY A 69 -2.32 -16.00 10.05
N VAL A 70 -1.92 -15.71 8.81
CA VAL A 70 -1.92 -16.71 7.73
C VAL A 70 -0.80 -17.71 7.90
N VAL A 71 0.41 -17.23 8.25
CA VAL A 71 1.59 -18.08 8.40
C VAL A 71 1.43 -19.10 9.53
N LEU A 72 0.75 -18.71 10.60
CA LEU A 72 0.57 -19.53 11.79
C LEU A 72 -0.68 -20.41 11.74
N THR A 73 -1.50 -20.31 10.71
CA THR A 73 -2.74 -21.10 10.60
C THR A 73 -2.71 -22.07 9.42
N GLU A 74 -3.61 -23.04 9.45
CA GLU A 74 -3.72 -24.02 8.37
C GLU A 74 -3.95 -23.31 7.01
N PRO A 75 -3.23 -23.75 5.97
CA PRO A 75 -3.31 -23.13 4.66
C PRO A 75 -4.70 -23.34 4.06
N SER A 76 -5.38 -22.24 3.73
CA SER A 76 -6.67 -22.27 3.03
C SER A 76 -6.71 -21.18 1.96
N ALA A 77 -7.15 -21.56 0.75
CA ALA A 77 -7.16 -20.68 -0.42
C ALA A 77 -7.92 -19.37 -0.17
N VAL A 78 -9.10 -19.47 0.45
CA VAL A 78 -9.95 -18.31 0.77
C VAL A 78 -9.26 -17.38 1.76
N ARG A 79 -8.65 -17.92 2.82
CA ARG A 79 -7.98 -17.13 3.85
C ARG A 79 -6.72 -16.46 3.31
N THR A 80 -5.94 -17.16 2.49
CA THR A 80 -4.78 -16.60 1.80
C THR A 80 -5.19 -15.47 0.84
N ALA A 81 -6.23 -15.69 0.03
CA ALA A 81 -6.75 -14.67 -0.88
C ALA A 81 -7.25 -13.41 -0.14
N LEU A 82 -7.98 -13.60 0.96
CA LEU A 82 -8.43 -12.51 1.83
C LEU A 82 -7.26 -11.79 2.49
N ALA A 83 -6.26 -12.51 2.97
CA ALA A 83 -5.10 -11.90 3.58
C ALA A 83 -4.28 -11.08 2.60
N VAL A 84 -4.04 -11.60 1.38
CA VAL A 84 -3.35 -10.85 0.32
C VAL A 84 -4.10 -9.56 0.01
N LEU A 85 -5.43 -9.63 -0.12
CA LEU A 85 -6.28 -8.45 -0.31
C LEU A 85 -6.14 -7.45 0.84
N LEU A 86 -6.32 -7.90 2.08
CA LEU A 86 -6.30 -7.02 3.24
C LEU A 86 -4.92 -6.40 3.47
N VAL A 87 -3.84 -7.17 3.34
CA VAL A 87 -2.46 -6.66 3.41
C VAL A 87 -2.25 -5.57 2.35
N HIS A 88 -2.65 -5.81 1.10
CA HIS A 88 -2.40 -4.86 0.02
C HIS A 88 -3.21 -3.57 0.18
N VAL A 89 -4.49 -3.69 0.51
CA VAL A 89 -5.35 -2.52 0.77
C VAL A 89 -4.81 -1.75 1.98
N ALA A 90 -4.48 -2.42 3.08
CA ALA A 90 -3.92 -1.77 4.27
C ALA A 90 -2.60 -1.06 3.97
N HIS A 91 -1.72 -1.69 3.19
CA HIS A 91 -0.45 -1.11 2.76
C HIS A 91 -0.63 0.16 1.93
N VAL A 92 -1.56 0.15 0.97
CA VAL A 92 -1.85 1.31 0.12
C VAL A 92 -2.46 2.46 0.93
N VAL A 93 -3.45 2.17 1.77
CA VAL A 93 -4.09 3.19 2.61
C VAL A 93 -3.09 3.73 3.64
N ALA A 94 -2.24 2.90 4.24
CA ALA A 94 -1.19 3.32 5.15
C ALA A 94 -0.15 4.22 4.46
N SER A 95 0.22 3.92 3.21
CA SER A 95 1.14 4.74 2.42
C SER A 95 0.55 6.12 2.10
N TRP A 96 -0.74 6.20 1.76
CA TRP A 96 -1.42 7.49 1.60
C TRP A 96 -1.52 8.26 2.91
N ALA A 97 -1.87 7.57 4.00
CA ALA A 97 -1.96 8.14 5.33
C ALA A 97 -0.60 8.69 5.83
N TRP A 98 0.50 8.08 5.42
CA TRP A 98 1.86 8.53 5.73
C TRP A 98 2.27 9.75 4.89
N ALA A 99 1.90 9.80 3.62
CA ALA A 99 2.25 10.89 2.72
C ALA A 99 1.47 12.21 2.98
N VAL A 100 0.26 12.14 3.54
CA VAL A 100 -0.61 13.32 3.67
C VAL A 100 -0.50 13.97 5.06
N PRO A 101 -0.22 15.28 5.17
CA PRO A 101 -0.21 16.01 6.44
C PRO A 101 -1.55 15.95 7.19
N TRP A 102 -1.52 16.00 8.52
CA TRP A 102 -2.73 15.84 9.36
C TRP A 102 -3.81 16.89 9.10
N HIS A 103 -3.41 18.12 8.81
CA HIS A 103 -4.32 19.25 8.57
C HIS A 103 -4.77 19.37 7.10
N SER A 104 -4.36 18.45 6.22
CA SER A 104 -4.70 18.53 4.80
C SER A 104 -6.05 17.89 4.48
N ARG A 105 -6.72 18.46 3.48
CA ARG A 105 -7.94 17.89 2.88
C ARG A 105 -7.60 17.31 1.51
N ILE A 106 -8.01 16.07 1.27
CA ILE A 106 -7.66 15.33 0.05
C ILE A 106 -8.90 15.23 -0.85
N ARG A 107 -8.76 15.52 -2.14
CA ARG A 107 -9.81 15.20 -3.11
C ARG A 107 -9.74 13.71 -3.47
N LEU A 108 -10.86 13.01 -3.40
CA LEU A 108 -10.96 11.58 -3.75
C LEU A 108 -10.43 11.26 -5.16
N ARG A 109 -10.58 12.18 -6.12
CA ARG A 109 -10.08 12.01 -7.50
C ARG A 109 -8.56 11.82 -7.57
N VAL A 110 -7.80 12.35 -6.61
CA VAL A 110 -6.33 12.21 -6.54
C VAL A 110 -5.93 10.79 -6.14
N LEU A 111 -6.80 10.06 -5.45
CA LEU A 111 -6.56 8.67 -5.05
C LEU A 111 -6.83 7.68 -6.20
N LEU A 112 -7.57 8.11 -7.23
CA LEU A 112 -8.05 7.24 -8.31
C LEU A 112 -6.92 6.49 -9.05
N PRO A 113 -5.78 7.14 -9.42
CA PRO A 113 -4.66 6.42 -10.03
C PRO A 113 -4.10 5.32 -9.12
N GLY A 114 -4.04 5.59 -7.80
CA GLY A 114 -3.59 4.60 -6.82
C GLY A 114 -4.58 3.46 -6.62
N VAL A 115 -5.90 3.74 -6.64
CA VAL A 115 -6.95 2.70 -6.65
C VAL A 115 -6.84 1.83 -7.91
N ARG A 116 -6.64 2.42 -9.09
CA ARG A 116 -6.42 1.65 -10.34
C ARG A 116 -5.20 0.75 -10.23
N ARG A 117 -4.08 1.27 -9.72
CA ARG A 117 -2.85 0.48 -9.50
C ARG A 117 -3.09 -0.67 -8.51
N LEU A 118 -3.80 -0.41 -7.41
CA LEU A 118 -4.21 -1.43 -6.45
C LEU A 118 -5.02 -2.54 -7.14
N LEU A 119 -6.04 -2.19 -7.92
CA LEU A 119 -6.90 -3.18 -8.60
C LEU A 119 -6.11 -4.05 -9.59
N VAL A 120 -5.20 -3.45 -10.37
CA VAL A 120 -4.34 -4.19 -11.30
C VAL A 120 -3.42 -5.14 -10.56
N ILE A 121 -2.71 -4.67 -9.53
CA ILE A 121 -1.81 -5.52 -8.74
C ILE A 121 -2.60 -6.62 -8.04
N GLN A 122 -3.79 -6.30 -7.52
CA GLN A 122 -4.64 -7.27 -6.85
C GLN A 122 -5.13 -8.35 -7.81
N ALA A 123 -5.55 -7.98 -9.03
CA ALA A 123 -5.95 -8.95 -10.04
C ALA A 123 -4.81 -9.92 -10.37
N ILE A 124 -3.59 -9.40 -10.55
CA ILE A 124 -2.39 -10.22 -10.80
C ILE A 124 -2.11 -11.13 -9.59
N ALA A 125 -2.09 -10.57 -8.38
CA ALA A 125 -1.80 -11.32 -7.16
C ALA A 125 -2.83 -12.42 -6.88
N GLN A 126 -4.12 -12.15 -7.09
CA GLN A 126 -5.18 -13.15 -6.96
C GLN A 126 -5.08 -14.23 -8.04
N THR A 127 -4.73 -13.87 -9.27
CA THR A 127 -4.49 -14.83 -10.35
C THR A 127 -3.32 -15.76 -10.03
N VAL A 128 -2.22 -15.22 -9.51
CA VAL A 128 -1.06 -16.00 -9.06
C VAL A 128 -1.44 -16.89 -7.88
N ALA A 129 -2.15 -16.36 -6.88
CA ALA A 129 -2.61 -17.14 -5.73
C ALA A 129 -3.51 -18.31 -6.17
N ALA A 130 -4.45 -18.07 -7.08
CA ALA A 130 -5.31 -19.09 -7.66
C ALA A 130 -4.50 -20.14 -8.44
N ALA A 131 -3.54 -19.71 -9.27
CA ALA A 131 -2.67 -20.61 -10.01
C ALA A 131 -1.85 -21.51 -9.07
N VAL A 132 -1.30 -20.96 -7.98
CA VAL A 132 -0.57 -21.73 -6.97
C VAL A 132 -1.49 -22.74 -6.28
N VAL A 133 -2.70 -22.35 -5.89
CA VAL A 133 -3.68 -23.26 -5.27
C VAL A 133 -4.05 -24.40 -6.21
N LEU A 134 -4.20 -24.14 -7.52
CA LEU A 134 -4.54 -25.17 -8.50
C LEU A 134 -3.35 -26.07 -8.87
N ALA A 135 -2.13 -25.53 -8.86
CA ALA A 135 -0.91 -26.25 -9.23
C ALA A 135 -0.32 -27.09 -8.09
N VAL A 136 -0.59 -26.72 -6.83
CA VAL A 136 -0.06 -27.41 -5.65
C VAL A 136 -1.17 -28.29 -5.04
N PRO A 137 -1.02 -29.63 -5.07
CA PRO A 137 -1.98 -30.53 -4.43
C PRO A 137 -2.20 -30.18 -2.95
N PRO A 138 -3.34 -30.53 -2.32
CA PRO A 138 -3.54 -30.34 -0.89
C PRO A 138 -2.54 -31.18 -0.09
N LEU A 139 -1.45 -30.55 0.34
CA LEU A 139 -0.35 -31.19 1.04
C LEU A 139 -0.73 -31.41 2.51
N HIS A 140 -1.09 -32.65 2.85
CA HIS A 140 -1.30 -33.08 4.23
C HIS A 140 0.03 -33.64 4.76
N GLY A 141 0.73 -32.90 5.63
CA GLY A 141 1.90 -33.43 6.36
C GLY A 141 2.95 -32.40 6.82
N PRO A 142 3.78 -32.72 7.83
CA PRO A 142 4.71 -31.79 8.50
C PRO A 142 5.98 -31.40 7.70
N GLY A 143 6.00 -31.58 6.38
CA GLY A 143 7.23 -31.62 5.57
C GLY A 143 7.59 -30.37 4.76
N PHE A 144 6.99 -29.20 4.98
CA PHE A 144 7.07 -28.07 4.02
C PHE A 144 7.67 -26.77 4.55
N SER A 145 8.22 -26.75 5.76
CA SER A 145 8.97 -25.60 6.31
C SER A 145 10.19 -25.22 5.44
N TRP A 146 10.71 -26.12 4.60
CA TRP A 146 11.81 -25.86 3.68
C TRP A 146 11.41 -25.08 2.41
N LEU A 147 10.12 -24.97 2.07
CA LEU A 147 9.67 -24.10 0.97
C LEU A 147 9.68 -22.61 1.34
N ALA A 148 9.64 -22.29 2.63
CA ALA A 148 9.71 -20.92 3.12
C ALA A 148 10.95 -20.14 2.62
N PRO A 149 12.19 -20.68 2.66
CA PRO A 149 13.35 -20.00 2.09
C PRO A 149 13.28 -19.85 0.57
N LEU A 150 12.63 -20.78 -0.15
CA LEU A 150 12.41 -20.68 -1.59
C LEU A 150 11.46 -19.53 -1.94
N GLY A 151 10.35 -19.42 -1.21
CA GLY A 151 9.43 -18.27 -1.32
C GLY A 151 10.12 -16.94 -0.99
N ALA A 152 10.93 -16.90 0.07
CA ALA A 152 11.71 -15.72 0.45
C ALA A 152 12.72 -15.32 -0.64
N ALA A 153 13.43 -16.29 -1.24
CA ALA A 153 14.39 -16.04 -2.32
C ALA A 153 13.72 -15.48 -3.58
N VAL A 154 12.57 -16.04 -3.98
CA VAL A 154 11.79 -15.53 -5.12
C VAL A 154 11.31 -14.10 -4.86
N LEU A 155 10.80 -13.81 -3.65
CA LEU A 155 10.34 -12.48 -3.27
C LEU A 155 11.49 -11.46 -3.27
N ALA A 156 12.64 -11.84 -2.74
CA ALA A 156 13.85 -11.01 -2.71
C ALA A 156 14.36 -10.73 -4.13
N GLY A 157 14.40 -11.75 -4.99
CA GLY A 157 14.81 -11.61 -6.39
C GLY A 157 13.88 -10.69 -7.19
N ALA A 158 12.56 -10.89 -7.07
CA ALA A 158 11.57 -10.02 -7.73
C ALA A 158 11.70 -8.56 -7.25
N SER A 159 11.86 -8.35 -5.94
CA SER A 159 12.05 -7.01 -5.36
C SER A 159 13.34 -6.34 -5.87
N ALA A 160 14.44 -7.09 -5.93
CA ALA A 160 15.72 -6.59 -6.45
C ALA A 160 15.65 -6.21 -7.94
N THR A 161 14.93 -6.99 -8.75
CA THR A 161 14.73 -6.71 -10.18
C THR A 161 13.90 -5.44 -10.39
N VAL A 162 12.79 -5.28 -9.66
CA VAL A 162 11.98 -4.05 -9.73
C VAL A 162 12.80 -2.83 -9.33
N LEU A 163 13.60 -2.93 -8.26
CA LEU A 163 14.51 -1.87 -7.83
C LEU A 163 15.52 -1.53 -8.93
N ARG A 164 16.18 -2.54 -9.53
CA ARG A 164 17.13 -2.32 -10.64
C ARG A 164 16.48 -1.64 -11.85
N LEU A 165 15.30 -2.09 -12.26
CA LEU A 165 14.58 -1.51 -13.39
C LEU A 165 14.15 -0.06 -13.10
N SER A 166 13.76 0.24 -11.85
CA SER A 166 13.41 1.61 -11.45
C SER A 166 14.62 2.55 -11.35
N THR A 167 15.82 2.04 -11.07
CA THR A 167 17.06 2.85 -11.06
C THR A 167 17.62 3.08 -12.46
N VAL A 168 17.34 2.19 -13.41
CA VAL A 168 17.78 2.34 -14.81
C VAL A 168 16.88 3.33 -15.56
N ALA A 169 15.61 3.48 -15.15
CA ALA A 169 14.68 4.47 -15.68
C ALA A 169 14.82 5.86 -15.02
N GLY A 170 16.05 6.35 -14.85
CA GLY A 170 16.29 7.75 -14.47
C GLY A 170 15.94 8.69 -15.64
N PRO A 171 15.36 9.88 -15.39
CA PRO A 171 14.93 10.78 -16.44
C PRO A 171 16.11 11.36 -17.21
N ASP A 172 16.09 11.29 -18.54
CA ASP A 172 16.79 12.26 -19.36
C ASP A 172 16.06 13.61 -19.17
N PRO A 173 16.68 14.63 -18.57
CA PRO A 173 16.19 15.97 -18.73
C PRO A 173 16.34 16.28 -20.23
N ALA A 174 15.20 16.33 -20.92
CA ALA A 174 15.11 16.93 -22.24
C ALA A 174 15.96 18.21 -22.21
N SER A 175 16.99 18.20 -23.05
CA SER A 175 17.77 19.38 -23.42
C SER A 175 16.78 20.46 -23.85
N THR A 176 16.48 21.38 -22.94
CA THR A 176 15.91 22.67 -23.25
C THR A 176 17.01 23.49 -23.90
N ASP A 177 17.28 23.22 -25.18
CA ASP A 177 17.97 24.13 -26.08
C ASP A 177 17.09 24.24 -27.32
N ASP A 178 16.09 25.11 -27.23
CA ASP A 178 15.38 25.63 -28.39
C ASP A 178 15.66 27.14 -28.44
N PRO A 179 16.71 27.60 -29.15
CA PRO A 179 16.96 29.02 -29.36
C PRO A 179 16.03 29.52 -30.47
N ALA A 180 14.73 29.52 -30.20
CA ALA A 180 13.71 30.12 -31.06
C ALA A 180 13.07 31.31 -30.32
N THR A 181 13.85 32.37 -30.12
CA THR A 181 13.30 33.71 -29.84
C THR A 181 13.81 34.69 -30.89
N GLY A 182 13.44 34.41 -32.13
CA GLY A 182 13.33 35.42 -33.18
C GLY A 182 11.97 36.09 -33.08
N ALA A 183 11.90 37.22 -32.37
CA ALA A 183 10.84 38.22 -32.47
C ALA A 183 11.53 39.59 -32.37
N ASN A 184 12.08 40.11 -33.46
CA ASN A 184 11.39 40.97 -34.41
C ASN A 184 10.64 42.13 -33.72
N VAL A 185 11.37 43.21 -33.44
CA VAL A 185 10.80 44.57 -33.37
C VAL A 185 11.70 45.47 -34.21
N GLY A 186 11.40 45.54 -35.50
CA GLY A 186 11.89 46.58 -36.38
C GLY A 186 10.99 47.81 -36.33
N GLY A 187 11.60 48.98 -36.08
CA GLY A 187 11.44 50.12 -36.97
C GLY A 187 10.48 51.26 -36.60
N ARG A 188 11.04 52.48 -36.76
CA ARG A 188 10.40 53.79 -37.05
C ARG A 188 9.80 54.49 -35.82
N SER A 189 10.07 55.77 -35.56
CA SER A 189 10.63 56.89 -36.33
C SER A 189 11.11 57.97 -35.36
#